data_AF-A0A4U1CPN9-F1
#
_entry.id   AF-A0A4U1CPN9-F1
#
_cell.length_a   1.000
_cell.length_b   1.000
_cell.length_c   1.000
_cell.angle_alpha   90.00
_cell.angle_beta   90.00
_cell.angle_gamma   90.00
#
_symmetry.space_group_name_H-M   'P 1'
#
loop_
_entity.id
_entity.type
_entity.pdbx_description
1 polymer ?
#
loop_
_entity_poly.entity_id
_entity_poly.type
_entity_poly.pdbx_seq_one_letter_code
_entity_poly.pdbx_strand_id
1 'polypeptide(L)'
;MKRIALLLLMAGALLGCRKDRNNTDCNNFCPYISIGSVFIKFVDNKGLAADVKDYTVVNQRTGEQINAHYTSSKYVKGSFVLVDGSYIGKLSEAGDDLRVTGTSVETNQTKSAIVKVKGGKCACQMEKVSGPSQIAFD
;
A
#
# COMPACT_ATOMS: atom_id res chain seq x y z
N MET A 1 1.57 37.30 37.51
CA MET A 1 0.34 36.97 36.75
C MET A 1 0.54 36.76 35.24
N LYS A 2 1.52 37.38 34.55
CA LYS A 2 1.73 37.20 33.09
C LYS A 2 2.28 35.82 32.65
N ARG A 3 2.95 35.07 33.53
CA ARG A 3 3.58 33.77 33.17
C ARG A 3 2.62 32.58 33.19
N ILE A 4 1.50 32.67 33.91
CA ILE A 4 0.49 31.61 33.99
C ILE A 4 -0.41 31.61 32.74
N ALA A 5 -0.68 32.79 32.17
CA ALA A 5 -1.46 32.93 30.94
C ALA A 5 -0.80 32.25 29.73
N LEU A 6 0.55 32.19 29.68
CA LEU A 6 1.28 31.55 28.59
C LEU A 6 1.25 30.01 28.66
N LEU A 7 1.17 29.44 29.86
CA LEU A 7 1.10 27.99 30.06
C LEU A 7 -0.28 27.42 29.70
N LEU A 8 -1.35 28.20 29.89
CA LEU A 8 -2.71 27.82 29.52
C LEU A 8 -2.94 27.81 27.99
N LEU A 9 -2.24 28.65 27.23
CA LEU A 9 -2.35 28.66 25.76
C LEU A 9 -1.69 27.45 25.09
N MET A 10 -0.63 26.87 25.66
CA MET A 10 0.02 25.68 25.10
C MET A 10 -0.76 24.39 25.34
N ALA A 11 -1.57 24.31 26.40
CA ALA A 11 -2.33 23.10 26.73
C ALA A 11 -3.53 22.86 25.78
N GLY A 12 -4.04 23.90 25.11
CA GLY A 12 -5.18 23.78 24.18
C GLY A 12 -4.84 23.21 22.80
N ALA A 13 -3.57 23.27 22.39
CA ALA A 13 -3.15 22.88 21.03
C ALA A 13 -3.12 21.35 20.80
N LEU A 14 -3.18 20.54 21.86
CA LEU A 14 -3.16 19.08 21.76
C LEU A 14 -4.56 18.44 21.65
N LEU A 15 -5.63 19.23 21.78
CA LEU A 15 -7.02 18.75 21.63
C LEU A 15 -7.56 18.90 20.19
N GLY A 16 -6.83 19.57 19.31
CA GLY A 16 -7.25 19.88 17.94
C GLY A 16 -6.75 18.88 16.90
N CYS A 17 -7.21 17.62 16.95
CA CYS A 17 -7.37 16.72 15.79
C CYS A 17 -7.93 15.36 16.24
N ARG A 18 -9.14 15.33 16.81
CA ARG A 18 -9.97 14.13 16.64
C ARG A 18 -10.65 14.28 15.29
N LYS A 19 -10.15 13.56 14.29
CA LYS A 19 -10.88 13.40 13.03
C LYS A 19 -12.18 12.67 13.40
N ASP A 20 -13.27 13.42 13.50
CA ASP A 20 -14.61 12.85 13.60
C ASP A 20 -14.84 12.03 12.33
N ARG A 21 -14.65 10.72 12.45
CA ARG A 21 -15.10 9.77 11.44
C ARG A 21 -16.59 9.60 11.64
N ASN A 22 -17.35 10.61 11.22
CA ASN A 22 -18.78 10.46 11.02
C ASN A 22 -18.99 9.24 10.13
N ASN A 23 -19.73 8.29 10.68
CA ASN A 23 -20.24 7.07 10.06
C ASN A 23 -21.17 7.46 8.91
N THR A 24 -20.59 7.98 7.85
CA THR A 24 -21.29 8.25 6.59
C THR A 24 -21.40 6.90 5.91
N ASP A 25 -22.63 6.45 5.63
CA ASP A 25 -22.86 5.23 4.85
C ASP A 25 -22.16 5.35 3.50
N CYS A 26 -20.93 4.82 3.42
CA CYS A 26 -20.11 4.87 2.21
C CYS A 26 -20.65 3.97 1.09
N ASN A 27 -21.77 3.29 1.34
CA ASN A 27 -22.45 2.37 0.44
C ASN A 27 -22.88 3.02 -0.89
N ASN A 28 -23.03 4.35 -0.96
CA ASN A 28 -23.48 5.06 -2.17
C ASN A 28 -22.41 5.92 -2.86
N PHE A 29 -21.15 5.91 -2.40
CA PHE A 29 -20.17 6.90 -2.87
C PHE A 29 -19.41 6.49 -4.15
N CYS A 30 -19.42 5.21 -4.51
CA CYS A 30 -18.65 4.71 -5.66
C CYS A 30 -19.57 4.11 -6.73
N PRO A 31 -19.97 4.90 -7.74
CA PRO A 31 -20.84 4.44 -8.84
C PRO A 31 -20.16 3.47 -9.81
N TYR A 32 -18.84 3.25 -9.69
CA TYR A 32 -18.07 2.38 -10.58
C TYR A 32 -17.33 1.30 -9.79
N ILE A 33 -17.27 0.10 -10.37
CA ILE A 33 -16.46 -1.03 -9.90
C ILE A 33 -15.02 -0.52 -9.70
N SER A 34 -14.40 -0.83 -8.58
CA SER A 34 -13.02 -0.45 -8.27
C SER A 34 -12.05 -1.31 -9.09
N ILE A 35 -11.78 -0.92 -10.33
CA ILE A 35 -11.06 -1.78 -11.32
C ILE A 35 -9.53 -1.57 -11.35
N GLY A 36 -8.96 -0.88 -10.37
CA GLY A 36 -7.52 -0.57 -10.35
C GLY A 36 -6.66 -1.65 -9.71
N SER A 37 -5.42 -1.77 -10.18
CA SER A 37 -4.36 -2.56 -9.54
C SER A 37 -3.12 -1.71 -9.34
N VAL A 38 -2.45 -1.89 -8.20
CA VAL A 38 -1.12 -1.34 -7.96
C VAL A 38 -0.10 -2.41 -8.36
N PHE A 39 0.87 -2.04 -9.17
CA PHE A 39 1.91 -2.94 -9.65
C PHE A 39 3.28 -2.60 -9.07
N ILE A 40 4.16 -3.60 -9.06
CA ILE A 40 5.59 -3.46 -8.77
C ILE A 40 6.40 -4.27 -9.78
N LYS A 41 7.56 -3.73 -10.18
CA LYS A 41 8.48 -4.43 -11.08
C LYS A 41 9.62 -5.09 -10.32
N PHE A 42 10.04 -6.25 -10.78
CA PHE A 42 11.32 -6.83 -10.42
C PHE A 42 12.24 -6.76 -11.64
N VAL A 43 13.46 -6.29 -11.43
CA VAL A 43 14.45 -6.12 -12.48
C VAL A 43 15.78 -6.75 -12.07
N ASP A 44 16.59 -7.14 -13.04
CA ASP A 44 17.97 -7.56 -12.84
C ASP A 44 18.88 -6.34 -12.59
N ASN A 45 20.18 -6.59 -12.41
CA ASN A 45 21.18 -5.55 -12.20
C ASN A 45 21.44 -4.65 -13.42
N LYS A 46 20.88 -5.00 -14.59
CA LYS A 46 20.90 -4.19 -15.83
C LYS A 46 19.60 -3.42 -16.02
N GLY A 47 18.63 -3.56 -15.11
CA GLY A 47 17.31 -2.94 -15.20
C GLY A 47 16.33 -3.66 -16.14
N LEU A 48 16.67 -4.85 -16.63
CA LEU A 48 15.78 -5.69 -17.44
C LEU A 48 14.82 -6.46 -16.55
N ALA A 49 13.64 -6.80 -17.07
CA ALA A 49 12.63 -7.52 -16.30
C ALA A 49 13.12 -8.91 -15.85
N ALA A 50 13.03 -9.17 -14.54
CA ALA A 50 13.49 -10.42 -13.93
C ALA A 50 12.32 -11.37 -13.61
N ASP A 51 12.57 -12.68 -13.76
CA ASP A 51 11.65 -13.72 -13.31
C ASP A 51 11.77 -13.94 -11.80
N VAL A 52 10.64 -14.10 -11.13
CA VAL A 52 10.55 -14.19 -9.67
C VAL A 52 9.70 -15.38 -9.24
N LYS A 53 10.19 -16.12 -8.26
CA LYS A 53 9.47 -17.15 -7.49
C LYS A 53 9.22 -16.67 -6.05
N ASP A 54 8.38 -17.41 -5.33
CA ASP A 54 8.05 -17.14 -3.92
C ASP A 54 7.55 -15.70 -3.67
N TYR A 55 6.84 -15.14 -4.67
CA TYR A 55 6.29 -13.80 -4.59
C TYR A 55 5.22 -13.73 -3.51
N THR A 56 5.36 -12.79 -2.58
CA THR A 56 4.40 -12.55 -1.51
C THR A 56 4.19 -11.08 -1.26
N VAL A 57 2.96 -10.72 -0.85
CA VAL A 57 2.62 -9.39 -0.37
C VAL A 57 1.90 -9.54 0.96
N VAL A 58 2.39 -8.89 2.00
CA VAL A 58 1.81 -8.95 3.35
C VAL A 58 1.49 -7.55 3.84
N ASN A 59 0.23 -7.32 4.20
CA ASN A 59 -0.19 -6.10 4.86
C ASN A 59 0.36 -6.08 6.29
N GLN A 60 1.29 -5.17 6.58
CA GLN A 60 1.97 -5.14 7.87
C GLN A 60 1.05 -4.70 9.03
N ARG A 61 -0.07 -4.04 8.74
CA ARG A 61 -1.06 -3.66 9.76
C ARG A 61 -1.88 -4.86 10.22
N THR A 62 -2.28 -5.75 9.31
CA THR A 62 -3.18 -6.87 9.62
C THR A 62 -2.45 -8.22 9.73
N GLY A 63 -1.24 -8.32 9.20
CA GLY A 63 -0.53 -9.58 9.04
C GLY A 63 -1.08 -10.46 7.92
N GLU A 64 -2.13 -10.02 7.22
CA GLU A 64 -2.76 -10.80 6.16
C GLU A 64 -1.92 -10.78 4.88
N GLN A 65 -1.78 -11.95 4.27
CA GLN A 65 -1.24 -12.07 2.92
C GLN A 65 -2.28 -11.59 1.89
N ILE A 66 -1.86 -10.70 1.00
CA ILE A 66 -2.65 -10.25 -0.14
C ILE A 66 -2.40 -11.23 -1.29
N ASN A 67 -3.44 -12.00 -1.63
CA ASN A 67 -3.47 -12.88 -2.79
C ASN A 67 -4.27 -12.19 -3.89
N ALA A 68 -3.64 -11.30 -4.64
CA ALA A 68 -4.26 -10.69 -5.80
C ALA A 68 -4.61 -11.77 -6.85
N HIS A 69 -5.71 -11.60 -7.57
CA HIS A 69 -6.28 -12.61 -8.48
C HIS A 69 -5.28 -13.04 -9.58
N TYR A 70 -4.34 -12.17 -9.91
CA TYR A 70 -3.21 -12.42 -10.81
C TYR A 70 -1.95 -11.83 -10.19
N THR A 71 -1.03 -12.66 -9.69
CA THR A 71 0.21 -12.14 -9.07
C THR A 71 1.22 -11.68 -10.12
N SER A 72 1.29 -12.33 -11.28
CA SER A 72 2.10 -11.91 -12.42
C SER A 72 1.25 -11.35 -13.55
N SER A 73 1.70 -10.25 -14.16
CA SER A 73 1.16 -9.80 -15.44
C SER A 73 1.64 -10.76 -16.52
N LYS A 74 0.74 -11.61 -17.04
CA LYS A 74 1.03 -12.48 -18.19
C LYS A 74 1.54 -11.73 -19.42
N TYR A 75 1.30 -10.43 -19.47
CA TYR A 75 1.64 -9.55 -20.59
C TYR A 75 2.94 -8.77 -20.39
N VAL A 76 3.45 -8.66 -19.15
CA VAL A 76 4.63 -7.85 -18.84
C VAL A 76 5.54 -8.62 -17.88
N LYS A 77 6.63 -9.19 -18.43
CA LYS A 77 7.68 -9.86 -17.67
C LYS A 77 8.14 -8.96 -16.51
N GLY A 78 8.38 -9.56 -15.35
CA GLY A 78 8.86 -8.85 -14.16
C GLY A 78 7.84 -7.91 -13.51
N SER A 79 6.62 -7.77 -14.04
CA SER A 79 5.57 -6.93 -13.43
C SER A 79 4.59 -7.77 -12.64
N PHE A 80 4.43 -7.44 -11.36
CA PHE A 80 3.59 -8.17 -10.41
C PHE A 80 2.51 -7.27 -9.83
N VAL A 81 1.32 -7.83 -9.59
CA VAL A 81 0.26 -7.11 -8.89
C VAL A 81 0.57 -7.13 -7.40
N LEU A 82 0.71 -5.94 -6.84
CA LEU A 82 0.91 -5.74 -5.41
C LEU A 82 -0.43 -5.80 -4.66
N VAL A 83 -1.47 -5.18 -5.21
CA VAL A 83 -2.84 -5.26 -4.69
C VAL A 83 -3.82 -4.90 -5.81
N ASP A 84 -4.97 -5.59 -5.85
CA ASP A 84 -6.06 -5.33 -6.81
C ASP A 84 -7.32 -4.80 -6.11
N GLY A 85 -8.29 -4.35 -6.91
CA GLY A 85 -9.53 -3.74 -6.45
C GLY A 85 -10.32 -4.57 -5.44
N SER A 86 -10.17 -5.90 -5.41
CA SER A 86 -10.86 -6.74 -4.42
C SER A 86 -10.39 -6.52 -2.98
N TYR A 87 -9.25 -5.86 -2.80
CA TYR A 87 -8.68 -5.52 -1.49
C TYR A 87 -8.91 -4.07 -1.07
N ILE A 88 -9.55 -3.23 -1.90
CA ILE A 88 -9.71 -1.79 -1.61
C ILE A 88 -10.34 -1.54 -0.25
N GLY A 89 -11.39 -2.27 0.12
CA GLY A 89 -12.09 -2.14 1.41
C GLY A 89 -11.33 -2.72 2.61
N LYS A 90 -10.27 -3.52 2.37
CA LYS A 90 -9.40 -4.10 3.40
C LYS A 90 -8.19 -3.22 3.74
N LEU A 91 -7.85 -2.31 2.83
CA LEU A 91 -6.84 -1.28 3.08
C LEU A 91 -7.38 -0.19 4.02
N SER A 92 -6.49 0.51 4.72
CA SER A 92 -6.87 1.70 5.48
C SER A 92 -6.86 2.97 4.63
N GLU A 93 -7.70 3.95 4.99
CA GLU A 93 -7.70 5.29 4.41
C GLU A 93 -6.40 6.06 4.64
N ALA A 94 -5.69 5.74 5.73
CA ALA A 94 -4.41 6.38 6.06
C ALA A 94 -3.24 5.79 5.24
N GLY A 95 -3.46 4.66 4.56
CA GLY A 95 -2.41 3.89 3.91
C GLY A 95 -1.89 2.77 4.80
N ASP A 96 -1.74 1.60 4.20
CA ASP A 96 -1.11 0.44 4.82
C ASP A 96 0.26 0.19 4.19
N ASP A 97 1.22 -0.18 5.02
CA ASP A 97 2.52 -0.63 4.57
C ASP A 97 2.40 -2.09 4.10
N LEU A 98 2.62 -2.30 2.81
CA LEU A 98 2.59 -3.61 2.17
C LEU A 98 4.04 -4.05 1.94
N ARG A 99 4.44 -5.11 2.64
CA ARG A 99 5.74 -5.75 2.42
C ARG A 99 5.61 -6.67 1.23
N VAL A 100 6.26 -6.31 0.13
CA VAL A 100 6.44 -7.18 -1.03
C VAL A 100 7.76 -7.91 -0.90
N THR A 101 7.77 -9.20 -1.24
CA THR A 101 8.97 -10.04 -1.30
C THR A 101 8.95 -10.86 -2.58
N GLY A 102 10.13 -11.05 -3.17
CA GLY A 102 10.31 -11.95 -4.29
C GLY A 102 11.73 -12.50 -4.36
N THR A 103 11.85 -13.72 -4.84
CA THR A 103 13.14 -14.41 -5.06
C THR A 103 13.42 -14.51 -6.55
N SER A 104 14.56 -13.97 -7.00
CA SER A 104 15.02 -14.12 -8.39
C SER A 104 15.16 -15.59 -8.75
N VAL A 105 14.61 -15.99 -9.90
CA VAL A 105 14.79 -17.36 -10.42
C VAL A 105 16.23 -17.58 -10.88
N GLU A 106 16.88 -16.54 -11.42
CA GLU A 106 18.23 -16.62 -11.99
C GLU A 106 19.31 -16.66 -10.90
N THR A 107 19.21 -15.78 -9.90
CA THR A 107 20.27 -15.61 -8.88
C THR A 107 19.91 -16.26 -7.53
N ASN A 108 18.69 -16.75 -7.35
CA ASN A 108 18.14 -17.19 -6.05
C ASN A 108 18.18 -16.12 -4.95
N GLN A 109 18.40 -14.85 -5.31
CA GLN A 109 18.40 -13.76 -4.36
C GLN A 109 16.97 -13.37 -3.99
N THR A 110 16.67 -13.33 -2.69
CA THR A 110 15.42 -12.77 -2.18
C THR A 110 15.59 -11.29 -1.85
N LYS A 111 14.68 -10.45 -2.34
CA LYS A 111 14.59 -9.03 -1.96
C LYS A 111 13.17 -8.67 -1.52
N SER A 112 13.09 -7.69 -0.65
CA SER A 112 11.83 -7.14 -0.15
C SER A 112 11.84 -5.61 -0.21
N ALA A 113 10.64 -5.03 -0.32
CA ALA A 113 10.44 -3.61 -0.15
C ALA A 113 9.10 -3.33 0.56
N ILE A 114 8.99 -2.14 1.14
CA ILE A 114 7.73 -1.64 1.68
C ILE A 114 7.13 -0.65 0.68
N VAL A 115 5.88 -0.88 0.31
CA VAL A 115 5.07 0.03 -0.50
C VAL A 115 3.84 0.43 0.30
N LYS A 116 3.65 1.73 0.50
CA LYS A 116 2.47 2.23 1.19
C LYS A 116 1.34 2.41 0.20
N VAL A 117 0.20 1.76 0.44
CA VAL A 117 -1.00 1.85 -0.40
C VAL A 117 -2.21 2.19 0.45
N LYS A 118 -2.97 3.22 0.05
CA LYS A 118 -4.22 3.58 0.71
C LYS A 118 -5.43 3.10 -0.08
N GLY A 119 -6.49 2.82 0.65
CA GLY A 119 -7.81 2.46 0.15
C GLY A 119 -8.83 2.79 1.23
N GLY A 120 -9.69 1.84 1.57
CA GLY A 120 -10.69 1.99 2.63
C GLY A 120 -12.11 1.76 2.16
N LYS A 121 -13.01 1.55 3.12
CA LYS A 121 -14.45 1.33 2.86
C LYS A 121 -15.11 2.45 2.07
N CYS A 122 -14.54 3.65 2.13
CA CYS A 122 -15.04 4.85 1.46
C CYS A 122 -14.18 5.28 0.26
N ALA A 123 -13.16 4.49 -0.09
CA ALA A 123 -12.29 4.78 -1.22
C ALA A 123 -12.86 4.14 -2.50
N CYS A 124 -12.94 4.90 -3.58
CA CYS A 124 -13.33 4.37 -4.90
C CYS A 124 -12.14 3.81 -5.69
N GLN A 125 -10.93 4.27 -5.37
CA GLN A 125 -9.69 3.77 -5.95
C GLN A 125 -8.63 3.54 -4.88
N MET A 126 -7.73 2.60 -5.15
CA MET A 126 -6.50 2.46 -4.38
C MET A 126 -5.43 3.39 -4.94
N GLU A 127 -4.54 3.87 -4.08
CA GLU A 127 -3.46 4.74 -4.49
C GLU A 127 -2.18 4.34 -3.77
N LYS A 128 -1.10 4.21 -4.53
CA LYS A 128 0.24 4.09 -3.97
C LYS A 128 0.66 5.45 -3.41
N VAL A 129 0.86 5.50 -2.09
CA VAL A 129 1.29 6.70 -1.37
C VAL A 129 2.81 6.86 -1.41
N SER A 130 3.56 5.77 -1.21
CA SER A 130 5.02 5.80 -1.21
C SER A 130 5.65 4.43 -1.46
N GLY A 131 6.98 4.39 -1.55
CA GLY A 131 7.77 3.17 -1.80
C GLY A 131 8.24 3.04 -3.25
N PRO A 132 9.09 2.05 -3.55
CA PRO A 132 9.68 1.90 -4.87
C PRO A 132 8.65 1.43 -5.91
N SER A 133 8.84 1.82 -7.17
CA SER A 133 8.10 1.25 -8.31
C SER A 133 8.73 -0.06 -8.81
N GLN A 134 9.98 -0.30 -8.46
CA GLN A 134 10.74 -1.49 -8.86
C GLN A 134 11.71 -1.96 -7.76
N ILE A 135 11.99 -3.25 -7.74
CA ILE A 135 12.98 -3.91 -6.89
C ILE A 135 14.04 -4.50 -7.82
N ALA A 136 15.26 -4.00 -7.75
CA ALA A 136 16.37 -4.50 -8.55
C ALA A 136 17.14 -5.58 -7.78
N PHE A 137 17.42 -6.73 -8.40
CA PHE A 137 18.36 -7.72 -7.91
C PHE A 137 19.82 -7.30 -8.19
N ASP A 138 20.77 -7.91 -7.48
CA ASP A 138 22.21 -7.66 -7.65
C ASP A 138 22.81 -8.43 -8.83
#